data_AF-A0A0C9X2G4-F1
#
_entry.id   AF-A0A0C9X2G4-F1
#
_cell.length_a   1.000
_cell.length_b   1.000
_cell.length_c   1.000
_cell.angle_alpha   90.00
_cell.angle_beta   90.00
_cell.angle_gamma   90.00
#
_symmetry.space_group_name_H-M   'P 1'
#
loop_
_entity.id
_entity.type
_entity.pdbx_description
1 polymer ?
#
loop_
_entity_poly.entity_id
_entity_poly.type
_entity_poly.pdbx_seq_one_letter_code
_entity_poly.pdbx_strand_id
1 'polypeptide(L)'
;MSHGIAPTWSSPCSGWRTRAEKYPNSQSYIPHRGDLKLAVVRNAPADSEGFTLALFSNPVGKERVAVDASGGVFVLAAHDFDGILGLAQRTLSLPKPNNFQATWVVKHERTSQPIDRILVAHVDLPSQPLEDYREEYTETSVQGFDKRKRELERAVDKIFELPLELWELTGVVLEARASGGEDDEGVLKRVRNVLGNVF
;
A
#
# COMPACT_ATOMS: atom_id res chain seq x y z
N MET A 1 -34.78 -15.54 -6.22
CA MET A 1 -33.31 -15.63 -6.35
C MET A 1 -32.82 -14.36 -7.03
N SER A 2 -32.48 -13.34 -6.24
CA SER A 2 -31.91 -12.10 -6.75
C SER A 2 -30.50 -12.40 -7.27
N HIS A 3 -30.31 -12.27 -8.58
CA HIS A 3 -28.97 -12.24 -9.18
C HIS A 3 -28.35 -10.90 -8.76
N GLY A 4 -27.70 -10.90 -7.60
CA GLY A 4 -26.92 -9.74 -7.14
C GLY A 4 -25.82 -9.49 -8.17
N ILE A 5 -25.82 -8.31 -8.79
CA ILE A 5 -24.73 -7.86 -9.64
C ILE A 5 -23.47 -7.87 -8.75
N ALA A 6 -22.47 -8.66 -9.10
CA ALA A 6 -21.21 -8.68 -8.38
C ALA A 6 -20.62 -7.27 -8.37
N PRO A 7 -20.13 -6.77 -7.22
CA PRO A 7 -19.55 -5.44 -7.15
C PRO A 7 -18.34 -5.35 -8.09
N THR A 8 -18.36 -4.38 -9.01
CA THR A 8 -17.21 -4.07 -9.86
C THR A 8 -16.28 -3.14 -9.10
N TRP A 9 -15.03 -3.55 -8.89
CA TRP A 9 -14.02 -2.66 -8.30
C TRP A 9 -13.77 -1.45 -9.20
N SER A 10 -13.80 -0.26 -8.60
CA SER A 10 -13.43 0.99 -9.25
C SER A 10 -12.84 1.93 -8.21
N SER A 11 -11.84 2.72 -8.60
CA SER A 11 -11.41 3.87 -7.81
C SER A 11 -11.06 5.02 -8.74
N PRO A 12 -11.36 6.28 -8.38
CA PRO A 12 -10.88 7.45 -9.12
C PRO A 12 -9.35 7.49 -9.21
N CYS A 13 -8.64 6.89 -8.25
CA CYS A 13 -7.18 6.81 -8.22
C CYS A 13 -6.62 5.62 -9.03
N SER A 14 -7.49 4.77 -9.60
CA SER A 14 -7.04 3.65 -10.43
C SER A 14 -6.37 4.12 -11.71
N GLY A 15 -5.39 3.36 -12.19
CA GLY A 15 -4.57 3.71 -13.36
C GLY A 15 -3.58 4.84 -13.10
N TRP A 16 -3.28 5.16 -11.84
CA TRP A 16 -2.30 6.19 -11.48
C TRP A 16 -0.94 5.90 -12.13
N ARG A 17 -0.54 4.63 -12.20
CA ARG A 17 0.77 4.25 -12.75
C ARG A 17 0.89 4.51 -14.24
N THR A 18 -0.22 4.44 -14.98
CA THR A 18 -0.26 4.80 -16.41
C THR A 18 -0.23 6.31 -16.61
N ARG A 19 -0.82 7.08 -15.70
CA ARG A 19 -0.83 8.55 -15.75
C ARG A 19 0.45 9.18 -15.21
N ALA A 20 1.17 8.48 -14.35
CA ALA A 20 2.36 8.99 -13.70
C ALA A 20 3.50 9.20 -14.70
N GLU A 21 4.27 10.27 -14.49
CA GLU A 21 5.47 10.53 -15.27
C GLU A 21 6.64 9.75 -14.66
N LYS A 22 7.52 9.21 -15.51
CA LYS A 22 8.76 8.60 -15.01
C LYS A 22 9.66 9.68 -14.43
N TYR A 23 10.28 9.39 -13.30
CA TYR A 23 11.29 10.28 -12.73
C TYR A 23 12.46 10.43 -13.73
N PRO A 24 12.92 11.65 -14.06
CA PRO A 24 13.90 11.88 -15.13
C PRO A 24 15.20 11.07 -15.01
N ASN A 25 15.64 10.80 -13.79
CA ASN A 25 16.74 9.89 -13.50
C ASN A 25 16.44 9.10 -12.20
N SER A 26 15.79 7.95 -12.33
CA SER A 26 15.39 7.12 -11.16
C SER A 26 16.56 6.75 -10.26
N GLN A 27 17.75 6.53 -10.84
CA GLN A 27 18.95 6.16 -10.10
C GLN A 27 19.48 7.28 -9.20
N SER A 28 19.23 8.54 -9.53
CA SER A 28 19.59 9.67 -8.67
C SER A 28 18.55 9.97 -7.59
N TYR A 29 17.40 9.28 -7.58
CA TYR A 29 16.40 9.51 -6.54
C TYR A 29 16.89 9.00 -5.19
N ILE A 30 16.91 9.91 -4.21
CA ILE A 30 17.30 9.65 -2.82
C ILE A 30 16.06 9.86 -1.96
N PRO A 31 15.37 8.78 -1.52
CA PRO A 31 14.22 8.92 -0.64
C PRO A 31 14.68 9.41 0.74
N HIS A 32 13.93 10.36 1.31
CA HIS A 32 14.14 10.84 2.67
C HIS A 32 13.06 10.28 3.60
N ARG A 33 13.45 9.91 4.82
CA ARG A 33 12.55 9.29 5.78
C ARG A 33 11.42 10.22 6.23
N GLY A 34 11.70 11.49 6.50
CA GLY A 34 10.68 12.48 6.86
C GLY A 34 9.64 12.75 5.76
N ASP A 35 9.94 12.35 4.53
CA ASP A 35 9.08 12.54 3.38
C ASP A 35 8.12 11.37 3.16
N LEU A 36 8.35 10.21 3.80
CA LEU A 36 7.52 9.03 3.66
C LEU A 36 6.11 9.29 4.20
N LYS A 37 5.09 8.91 3.42
CA LYS A 37 3.67 9.05 3.79
C LYS A 37 2.93 7.72 3.83
N LEU A 38 3.26 6.82 2.93
CA LEU A 38 2.62 5.51 2.82
C LEU A 38 3.66 4.49 2.38
N ALA A 39 3.65 3.32 3.00
CA ALA A 39 4.37 2.15 2.53
C ALA A 39 3.42 0.96 2.45
N VAL A 40 3.64 0.10 1.46
CA VAL A 40 2.93 -1.16 1.30
C VAL A 40 3.94 -2.26 1.10
N VAL A 41 3.86 -3.27 1.95
CA VAL A 41 4.64 -4.50 1.86
C VAL A 41 3.71 -5.70 1.79
N ARG A 42 4.22 -6.80 1.27
CA ARG A 42 3.47 -8.01 1.00
C ARG A 42 4.15 -9.20 1.64
N ASN A 43 3.38 -9.94 2.42
CA ASN A 43 3.81 -11.20 2.99
C ASN A 43 3.13 -12.33 2.20
N ALA A 44 3.91 -13.06 1.42
CA ALA A 44 3.45 -14.21 0.63
C ALA A 44 4.40 -15.42 0.84
N PRO A 45 3.93 -16.67 0.65
CA PRO A 45 4.78 -17.84 0.85
C PRO A 45 6.07 -17.86 0.01
N ALA A 46 6.05 -17.26 -1.19
CA ALA A 46 7.21 -17.17 -2.08
C ALA A 46 8.03 -15.87 -1.90
N ASP A 47 7.51 -14.91 -1.15
CA ASP A 47 8.08 -13.56 -0.98
C ASP A 47 7.54 -13.02 0.35
N SER A 48 8.19 -13.40 1.45
CA SER A 48 7.70 -13.13 2.81
C SER A 48 7.81 -11.66 3.22
N GLU A 49 8.59 -10.87 2.48
CA GLU A 49 9.00 -9.50 2.79
C GLU A 49 8.96 -8.61 1.52
N GLY A 50 7.99 -8.86 0.66
CA GLY A 50 7.90 -8.24 -0.66
C GLY A 50 7.56 -6.75 -0.60
N PHE A 51 8.42 -5.90 -1.13
CA PHE A 51 8.08 -4.49 -1.33
C PHE A 51 6.98 -4.34 -2.40
N THR A 52 6.03 -3.41 -2.19
CA THR A 52 4.96 -3.12 -3.15
C THR A 52 4.95 -1.67 -3.60
N LEU A 53 4.87 -0.73 -2.66
CA LEU A 53 4.74 0.70 -2.95
C LEU A 53 5.33 1.53 -1.81
N ALA A 54 5.94 2.66 -2.13
CA ALA A 54 6.19 3.74 -1.18
C ALA A 54 5.82 5.08 -1.80
N LEU A 55 5.16 5.94 -1.02
CA LEU A 55 4.82 7.31 -1.41
C LEU A 55 5.59 8.31 -0.56
N PHE A 56 6.21 9.28 -1.22
CA PHE A 56 7.00 10.34 -0.61
C PHE A 56 6.47 11.71 -1.03
N SER A 57 6.30 12.62 -0.07
CA SER A 57 6.10 14.04 -0.35
C SER A 57 7.45 14.73 -0.29
N ASN A 58 8.02 15.15 -1.41
CA ASN A 58 9.28 15.89 -1.40
C ASN A 58 9.02 17.38 -1.10
N PRO A 59 9.44 17.92 0.06
CA PRO A 59 9.20 19.32 0.42
C PRO A 59 10.05 20.28 -0.40
N VAL A 60 11.21 19.85 -0.91
CA VAL A 60 12.19 20.72 -1.61
C VAL A 60 11.81 20.92 -3.09
N GLY A 61 11.04 20.00 -3.68
CA GLY A 61 10.60 20.08 -5.09
C GLY A 61 9.08 20.09 -5.32
N LYS A 62 8.26 19.93 -4.27
CA LYS A 62 6.81 19.62 -4.34
C LYS A 62 6.50 18.36 -5.16
N GLU A 63 7.49 17.54 -5.42
CA GLU A 63 7.33 16.29 -6.17
C GLU A 63 6.61 15.28 -5.27
N ARG A 64 5.58 14.65 -5.83
CA ARG A 64 4.82 13.60 -5.19
C ARG A 64 5.30 12.29 -5.77
N VAL A 65 6.23 11.64 -5.09
CA VAL A 65 6.97 10.52 -5.67
C VAL A 65 6.37 9.19 -5.23
N ALA A 66 6.21 8.28 -6.18
CA ALA A 66 5.90 6.88 -5.93
C ALA A 66 7.08 6.00 -6.35
N VAL A 67 7.43 5.02 -5.52
CA VAL A 67 8.36 3.95 -5.88
C VAL A 67 7.59 2.63 -5.93
N ASP A 68 7.65 1.93 -7.06
CA ASP A 68 6.92 0.68 -7.30
C ASP A 68 7.73 -0.58 -6.93
N ALA A 69 7.10 -1.76 -7.02
CA ALA A 69 7.69 -3.01 -6.56
C ALA A 69 9.01 -3.39 -7.27
N SER A 70 9.24 -2.86 -8.48
CA SER A 70 10.47 -3.07 -9.26
C SER A 70 11.50 -1.95 -9.06
N GLY A 71 11.28 -1.02 -8.13
CA GLY A 71 12.14 0.14 -7.93
C GLY A 71 11.94 1.25 -8.97
N GLY A 72 10.88 1.18 -9.78
CA GLY A 72 10.51 2.25 -10.69
C GLY A 72 10.09 3.49 -9.91
N VAL A 73 10.68 4.65 -10.24
CA VAL A 73 10.40 5.93 -9.59
C VAL A 73 9.51 6.78 -10.49
N PHE A 74 8.40 7.26 -9.95
CA PHE A 74 7.37 8.00 -10.68
C PHE A 74 7.01 9.29 -9.96
N VAL A 75 6.73 10.34 -10.74
CA VAL A 75 6.12 11.57 -10.26
C VAL A 75 4.60 11.47 -10.49
N LEU A 76 3.84 11.55 -9.40
CA LEU A 76 2.39 11.48 -9.41
C LEU A 76 1.79 12.87 -9.60
N ALA A 77 0.68 12.91 -10.34
CA ALA A 77 -0.21 14.05 -10.33
C ALA A 77 -0.81 14.25 -8.92
N ALA A 78 -1.17 15.49 -8.62
CA ALA A 78 -1.73 15.87 -7.32
C ALA A 78 -2.93 15.02 -6.92
N HIS A 79 -3.89 14.85 -7.85
CA HIS A 79 -5.13 14.14 -7.57
C HIS A 79 -4.90 12.66 -7.24
N ASP A 80 -3.89 12.02 -7.85
CA ASP A 80 -3.58 10.61 -7.62
C ASP A 80 -2.93 10.42 -6.25
N PHE A 81 -1.91 11.20 -5.94
CA PHE A 81 -1.22 11.10 -4.64
C PHE A 81 -2.14 11.49 -3.48
N ASP A 82 -2.80 12.65 -3.59
CA ASP A 82 -3.69 13.16 -2.54
C ASP A 82 -4.91 12.22 -2.39
N GLY A 83 -5.38 11.62 -3.49
CA GLY A 83 -6.45 10.62 -3.49
C GLY A 83 -6.07 9.30 -2.82
N ILE A 84 -4.87 8.76 -3.12
CA ILE A 84 -4.35 7.54 -2.48
C ILE A 84 -4.13 7.77 -0.98
N LEU A 85 -3.51 8.89 -0.60
CA LEU A 85 -3.34 9.23 0.81
C LEU A 85 -4.69 9.47 1.50
N GLY A 86 -5.64 10.11 0.82
CA GLY A 86 -6.99 10.30 1.34
C GLY A 86 -7.71 8.98 1.61
N LEU A 87 -7.56 7.98 0.73
CA LEU A 87 -8.04 6.62 0.97
C LEU A 87 -7.36 5.99 2.19
N ALA A 88 -6.03 6.07 2.27
CA ALA A 88 -5.25 5.55 3.40
C ALA A 88 -5.62 6.20 4.75
N GLN A 89 -5.87 7.50 4.78
CA GLN A 89 -6.31 8.19 6.00
C GLN A 89 -7.71 7.75 6.45
N ARG A 90 -8.64 7.48 5.51
CA ARG A 90 -9.97 6.97 5.86
C ARG A 90 -9.92 5.58 6.47
N THR A 91 -8.98 4.72 6.06
CA THR A 91 -8.86 3.37 6.65
C THR A 91 -8.41 3.41 8.12
N LEU A 92 -7.76 4.49 8.57
CA LEU A 92 -7.35 4.64 9.98
C LEU A 92 -8.54 4.74 10.95
N SER A 93 -9.71 5.14 10.45
CA SER A 93 -10.94 5.24 11.24
C SER A 93 -11.71 3.92 11.37
N LEU A 94 -11.26 2.86 10.68
CA LEU A 94 -11.93 1.57 10.68
C LEU A 94 -11.69 0.80 11.99
N PRO A 95 -12.66 -0.03 12.41
CA PRO A 95 -12.44 -0.92 13.54
C PRO A 95 -11.28 -1.87 13.22
N LYS A 96 -10.39 -2.07 14.19
CA LYS A 96 -9.25 -2.98 13.98
C LYS A 96 -9.70 -4.43 14.22
N PRO A 97 -9.44 -5.36 13.28
CA PRO A 97 -9.61 -6.79 13.53
C PRO A 97 -8.80 -7.21 14.77
N ASN A 98 -9.41 -8.00 15.65
CA ASN A 98 -8.72 -8.54 16.83
C ASN A 98 -7.91 -9.79 16.47
N ASN A 99 -6.91 -9.61 15.60
CA ASN A 99 -6.01 -10.65 15.14
C ASN A 99 -4.61 -10.08 14.85
N PHE A 100 -3.71 -10.97 14.42
CA PHE A 100 -2.35 -10.60 14.02
C PHE A 100 -2.38 -9.51 12.92
N GLN A 101 -1.61 -8.43 13.13
CA GLN A 101 -1.42 -7.32 12.19
C GLN A 101 -2.72 -6.59 11.75
N ALA A 102 -3.78 -6.63 12.57
CA ALA A 102 -5.06 -5.99 12.24
C ALA A 102 -5.57 -6.37 10.82
N THR A 103 -5.51 -7.67 10.52
CA THR A 103 -5.71 -8.20 9.17
C THR A 103 -7.17 -8.45 8.86
N TRP A 104 -7.68 -7.81 7.81
CA TRP A 104 -8.97 -8.08 7.20
C TRP A 104 -8.83 -9.25 6.23
N VAL A 105 -9.52 -10.36 6.51
CA VAL A 105 -9.38 -11.59 5.72
C VAL A 105 -10.56 -11.72 4.77
N VAL A 106 -10.32 -11.59 3.47
CA VAL A 106 -11.33 -11.85 2.43
C VAL A 106 -11.55 -13.36 2.30
N LYS A 107 -12.81 -13.77 2.24
CA LYS A 107 -13.21 -15.17 2.13
C LYS A 107 -12.82 -15.77 0.78
N HIS A 108 -12.12 -16.90 0.83
CA HIS A 108 -11.72 -17.68 -0.35
C HIS A 108 -11.85 -19.19 -0.09
N GLU A 109 -12.00 -19.97 -1.15
CA GLU A 109 -12.05 -21.44 -1.06
C GLU A 109 -10.70 -22.07 -0.69
N ARG A 110 -9.59 -21.36 -0.95
CA ARG A 110 -8.22 -21.84 -0.70
C ARG A 110 -7.59 -21.10 0.47
N THR A 111 -6.88 -21.86 1.29
CA THR A 111 -6.01 -21.33 2.35
C THR A 111 -4.68 -20.80 1.77
N SER A 112 -3.92 -20.02 2.55
CA SER A 112 -2.62 -19.44 2.17
C SER A 112 -2.67 -18.32 1.11
N GLN A 113 -3.49 -17.30 1.37
CA GLN A 113 -3.50 -16.08 0.56
C GLN A 113 -2.43 -15.08 1.05
N PRO A 114 -1.85 -14.26 0.15
CA PRO A 114 -0.92 -13.21 0.53
C PRO A 114 -1.59 -12.16 1.42
N ILE A 115 -0.79 -11.53 2.27
CA ILE A 115 -1.19 -10.43 3.15
C ILE A 115 -0.52 -9.15 2.65
N ASP A 116 -1.32 -8.18 2.26
CA ASP A 116 -0.87 -6.85 1.86
C ASP A 116 -0.98 -5.94 3.10
N ARG A 117 0.16 -5.53 3.65
CA ARG A 117 0.28 -4.68 4.84
C ARG A 117 0.42 -3.22 4.42
N ILE A 118 -0.54 -2.39 4.83
CA ILE A 118 -0.61 -0.97 4.46
C ILE A 118 -0.20 -0.15 5.68
N LEU A 119 0.89 0.60 5.55
CA LEU A 119 1.56 1.31 6.63
C LEU A 119 1.48 2.81 6.37
N VAL A 120 0.63 3.50 7.13
CA VAL A 120 0.52 4.96 7.07
C VAL A 120 1.52 5.55 8.05
N ALA A 121 2.47 6.33 7.54
CA ALA A 121 3.49 6.96 8.35
C ALA A 121 2.89 8.01 9.29
N HIS A 122 3.41 8.08 10.52
CA HIS A 122 3.13 9.20 11.40
C HIS A 122 3.83 10.48 10.88
N VAL A 123 3.35 11.65 11.30
CA VAL A 123 3.78 12.95 10.73
C VAL A 123 5.28 13.19 10.96
N ASP A 124 5.80 12.78 12.12
CA ASP A 124 7.15 13.09 12.59
C ASP A 124 7.99 11.83 12.73
N LEU A 125 8.28 11.16 11.60
CA LEU A 125 9.17 10.01 11.60
C LEU A 125 10.57 10.43 12.10
N PRO A 126 11.17 9.65 13.04
CA PRO A 126 12.53 9.93 13.50
C PRO A 126 13.54 9.75 12.35
N SER A 127 14.69 10.39 12.50
CA SER A 127 15.78 10.33 11.49
C SER A 127 16.34 8.92 11.29
N GLN A 128 16.18 8.04 12.28
CA GLN A 128 16.56 6.64 12.23
C GLN A 128 15.33 5.78 12.57
N PRO A 129 15.12 4.62 11.92
CA PRO A 129 14.02 3.72 12.25
C PRO A 129 14.09 3.24 13.71
N LEU A 130 12.94 3.21 14.38
CA LEU A 130 12.81 2.60 15.70
C LEU A 130 12.86 1.07 15.64
N GLU A 131 13.15 0.43 16.78
CA GLU A 131 13.16 -1.03 16.90
C GLU A 131 11.77 -1.62 16.62
N ASP A 132 10.72 -1.04 17.21
CA ASP A 132 9.33 -1.36 16.88
C ASP A 132 8.76 -0.36 15.86
N TYR A 133 8.64 -0.81 14.60
CA TYR A 133 8.05 0.02 13.54
C TYR A 133 6.60 0.46 13.85
N ARG A 134 5.88 -0.23 14.74
CA ARG A 134 4.49 0.12 15.08
C ARG A 134 4.37 1.44 15.83
N GLU A 135 5.48 1.91 16.41
CA GLU A 135 5.56 3.27 16.97
C GLU A 135 5.62 4.36 15.89
N GLU A 136 5.91 3.98 14.64
CA GLU A 136 6.17 4.88 13.52
C GLU A 136 5.05 4.86 12.47
N TYR A 137 4.28 3.77 12.44
CA TYR A 137 3.26 3.51 11.43
C TYR A 137 1.95 3.07 12.08
N THR A 138 0.84 3.55 11.51
CA THR A 138 -0.46 2.89 11.73
C THR A 138 -0.66 1.84 10.63
N GLU A 139 -0.74 0.58 11.04
CA GLU A 139 -0.90 -0.57 10.14
C GLU A 139 -2.36 -1.00 10.01
N THR A 140 -2.77 -1.26 8.77
CA THR A 140 -3.98 -2.01 8.41
C THR A 140 -3.62 -3.02 7.32
N SER A 141 -4.06 -4.26 7.46
CA SER A 141 -3.66 -5.34 6.54
C SER A 141 -4.85 -6.00 5.87
N VAL A 142 -4.66 -6.47 4.63
CA VAL A 142 -5.68 -7.22 3.88
C VAL A 142 -5.09 -8.54 3.41
N GLN A 143 -5.75 -9.65 3.75
CA GLN A 143 -5.39 -10.96 3.27
C GLN A 143 -6.32 -11.40 2.14
N GLY A 144 -5.74 -11.86 1.03
CA GLY A 144 -6.48 -12.39 -0.11
C GLY A 144 -7.32 -11.33 -0.83
N PHE A 145 -6.78 -10.13 -1.03
CA PHE A 145 -7.48 -9.10 -1.79
C PHE A 145 -7.94 -9.61 -3.18
N ASP A 146 -9.17 -9.26 -3.55
CA ASP A 146 -9.77 -9.61 -4.83
C ASP A 146 -10.68 -8.47 -5.33
N LYS A 147 -10.54 -8.05 -6.59
CA LYS A 147 -11.34 -6.97 -7.21
C LYS A 147 -12.81 -7.35 -7.46
N ARG A 148 -13.22 -8.57 -7.13
CA ARG A 148 -14.58 -9.10 -7.32
C ARG A 148 -15.18 -9.67 -6.04
N LYS A 149 -14.40 -9.78 -4.97
CA LYS A 149 -14.87 -10.31 -3.68
C LYS A 149 -14.58 -9.33 -2.55
N ARG A 150 -15.56 -9.18 -1.66
CA ARG A 150 -15.44 -8.38 -0.45
C ARG A 150 -15.88 -9.13 0.79
N GLU A 151 -16.66 -10.21 0.67
CA GLU A 151 -17.08 -11.00 1.82
C GLU A 151 -15.87 -11.38 2.69
N LEU A 152 -15.97 -11.10 3.99
CA LEU A 152 -14.92 -11.43 4.96
C LEU A 152 -15.10 -12.85 5.46
N GLU A 153 -13.99 -13.53 5.74
CA GLU A 153 -13.98 -14.84 6.39
C GLU A 153 -14.65 -14.78 7.77
N ARG A 154 -14.44 -13.67 8.48
CA ARG A 154 -15.08 -13.36 9.76
C ARG A 154 -15.45 -11.89 9.81
N ALA A 155 -16.58 -11.58 10.42
CA ALA A 155 -17.00 -10.20 10.61
C ALA A 155 -16.06 -9.44 11.57
N VAL A 156 -15.84 -8.16 11.29
CA VAL A 156 -15.06 -7.24 12.15
C VAL A 156 -16.02 -6.17 12.64
N ASP A 157 -16.30 -6.15 13.95
CA ASP A 157 -17.30 -5.24 14.53
C ASP A 157 -18.62 -5.17 13.73
N LYS A 158 -19.17 -6.36 13.41
CA LYS A 158 -20.40 -6.55 12.60
C LYS A 158 -20.30 -6.14 11.13
N ILE A 159 -19.11 -5.80 10.63
CA ILE A 159 -18.84 -5.60 9.22
C ILE A 159 -18.54 -6.95 8.58
N PHE A 160 -19.33 -7.36 7.59
CA PHE A 160 -19.21 -8.67 6.91
C PHE A 160 -18.51 -8.59 5.54
N GLU A 161 -18.25 -7.38 5.05
CA GLU A 161 -17.57 -7.13 3.79
C GLU A 161 -16.39 -6.19 3.99
N LEU A 162 -15.31 -6.36 3.23
CA LEU A 162 -14.16 -5.47 3.23
C LEU A 162 -14.65 -4.04 2.99
N PRO A 163 -14.38 -3.09 3.91
CA PRO A 163 -14.84 -1.71 3.78
C PRO A 163 -14.39 -1.09 2.45
N LEU A 164 -15.23 -0.21 1.88
CA LEU A 164 -15.07 0.26 0.51
C LEU A 164 -13.73 0.97 0.32
N GLU A 165 -13.37 1.88 1.24
CA GLU A 165 -12.09 2.58 1.24
C GLU A 165 -10.88 1.63 1.31
N LEU A 166 -10.96 0.54 2.08
CA LEU A 166 -9.88 -0.43 2.18
C LEU A 166 -9.79 -1.31 0.92
N TRP A 167 -10.93 -1.68 0.34
CA TRP A 167 -11.00 -2.42 -0.93
C TRP A 167 -10.50 -1.57 -2.11
N GLU A 168 -10.87 -0.30 -2.16
CA GLU A 168 -10.35 0.64 -3.14
C GLU A 168 -8.85 0.84 -2.98
N LEU A 169 -8.39 1.21 -1.78
CA LEU A 169 -6.97 1.45 -1.50
C LEU A 169 -6.11 0.26 -1.89
N THR A 170 -6.46 -0.94 -1.43
CA THR A 170 -5.67 -2.16 -1.68
C THR A 170 -5.56 -2.43 -3.19
N GLY A 171 -6.65 -2.25 -3.94
CA GLY A 171 -6.61 -2.43 -5.39
C GLY A 171 -5.76 -1.38 -6.12
N VAL A 172 -5.72 -0.14 -5.63
CA VAL A 172 -4.94 0.96 -6.20
C VAL A 172 -3.45 0.76 -5.93
N VAL A 173 -3.06 0.43 -4.70
CA VAL A 173 -1.64 0.25 -4.35
C VAL A 173 -1.02 -0.97 -5.01
N LEU A 174 -1.81 -2.02 -5.28
CA LEU A 174 -1.34 -3.22 -5.98
C LEU A 174 -1.04 -2.99 -7.46
N GLU A 175 -1.46 -1.87 -8.06
CA GLU A 175 -1.01 -1.48 -9.40
C GLU A 175 0.52 -1.30 -9.48
N ALA A 176 1.17 -0.99 -8.34
CA ALA A 176 2.61 -0.88 -8.21
C ALA A 176 3.36 -2.21 -8.44
N ARG A 177 2.66 -3.35 -8.37
CA ARG A 177 3.27 -4.67 -8.63
C ARG A 177 3.20 -5.10 -10.09
N ALA A 178 2.57 -4.34 -10.97
CA ALA A 178 2.44 -4.71 -12.39
C ALA A 178 3.77 -4.47 -13.15
N SER A 179 4.82 -5.23 -12.88
CA SER A 179 6.12 -5.03 -13.55
C SER A 179 6.12 -5.50 -15.01
N GLY A 180 6.97 -4.86 -15.82
CA GLY A 180 7.30 -5.26 -17.19
C GLY A 180 8.76 -5.00 -17.55
N GLY A 181 9.61 -4.73 -16.54
CA GLY A 181 11.03 -4.42 -16.68
C GLY A 181 11.86 -5.09 -15.56
N GLU A 182 13.18 -4.95 -15.66
CA GLU A 182 14.14 -5.43 -14.66
C GLU A 182 14.08 -4.60 -13.37
N ASP A 183 14.33 -5.25 -12.24
CA ASP A 183 14.28 -4.62 -10.92
C ASP A 183 15.48 -3.68 -10.69
N ASP A 184 15.20 -2.48 -10.17
CA ASP A 184 16.19 -1.50 -9.75
C ASP A 184 16.57 -1.73 -8.28
N GLU A 185 17.46 -2.70 -8.06
CA GLU A 185 17.96 -3.09 -6.73
C GLU A 185 18.58 -1.91 -5.95
N GLY A 186 19.15 -0.93 -6.67
CA GLY A 186 19.72 0.27 -6.07
C GLY A 186 18.64 1.13 -5.42
N VAL A 187 17.56 1.42 -6.14
CA VAL A 187 16.41 2.15 -5.60
C VAL A 187 15.73 1.35 -4.49
N LEU A 188 15.47 0.06 -4.70
CA LEU A 188 14.82 -0.79 -3.71
C LEU A 188 15.60 -0.83 -2.40
N LYS A 189 16.93 -0.97 -2.45
CA LYS A 189 17.77 -0.91 -1.25
C LYS A 189 17.65 0.43 -0.51
N ARG A 190 17.62 1.56 -1.23
CA ARG A 190 17.45 2.89 -0.62
C ARG A 190 16.08 3.02 0.06
N VAL A 191 15.01 2.52 -0.58
CA VAL A 191 13.67 2.53 0.02
C VAL A 191 13.60 1.62 1.25
N ARG A 192 14.16 0.40 1.19
CA ARG A 192 14.22 -0.50 2.35
C ARG A 192 14.95 0.12 3.54
N ASN A 193 16.05 0.84 3.30
CA ASN A 193 16.74 1.59 4.35
C ASN A 193 15.85 2.68 4.97
N VAL A 194 15.02 3.34 4.16
CA VAL A 194 14.05 4.31 4.67
C VAL A 194 12.94 3.64 5.46
N LEU A 195 12.49 2.43 5.09
CA LEU A 195 11.44 1.71 5.81
C LEU A 195 11.95 1.05 7.11
N GLY A 196 13.23 0.68 7.18
CA GLY A 196 13.83 0.10 8.37
C GLY A 196 13.25 -1.28 8.71
N ASN A 197 12.82 -1.45 9.97
CA ASN A 197 12.42 -2.72 10.58
C ASN A 197 10.98 -3.17 10.22
N VAL A 198 10.49 -2.76 9.04
CA VAL A 198 9.15 -3.12 8.56
C VAL A 198 9.09 -4.56 8.01
N PHE A 199 10.23 -5.06 7.53
CA PHE A 199 10.41 -6.38 6.92
C PHE A 199 10.63 -7.44 8.00
#